data_AF-A0A847S3Q2-F1
#
_entry.id   AF-A0A847S3Q2-F1
#
_cell.length_a   1.000
_cell.length_b   1.000
_cell.length_c   1.000
_cell.angle_alpha   90.00
_cell.angle_beta   90.00
_cell.angle_gamma   90.00
#
_symmetry.space_group_name_H-M   'P 1'
#
loop_
_entity.id
_entity.type
_entity.pdbx_description
1 polymer ?
#
loop_
_entity_poly.entity_id
_entity_poly.type
_entity_poly.pdbx_seq_one_letter_code
_entity_poly.pdbx_strand_id
1 'polypeptide(L)' 'MTAISHDKLLELGFIFQPAKRSYKIEIGGSAFGVVESGPRWLFSPLPMEHVSLVTVNSLEELGDLVFAETGIRPGA' A
#
# COMPACT_ATOMS: atom_id res chain seq x y z
N MET A 1 8.96 -13.96 5.24
CA MET A 1 8.54 -12.95 4.25
C MET A 1 7.22 -13.39 3.64
N THR A 2 6.14 -12.67 3.90
CA THR A 2 4.82 -12.95 3.32
C THR A 2 4.68 -12.17 2.02
N ALA A 3 4.34 -12.86 0.93
CA ALA A 3 4.14 -12.24 -0.38
C ALA A 3 2.91 -11.31 -0.39
N ILE A 4 2.97 -10.24 -1.17
CA ILE A 4 1.83 -9.34 -1.38
C ILE A 4 0.81 -10.07 -2.26
N SER A 5 -0.43 -10.14 -1.79
CA SER A 5 -1.57 -10.69 -2.54
C SER A 5 -2.81 -9.85 -2.32
N HIS A 6 -3.79 -10.03 -3.20
CA HIS A 6 -5.07 -9.33 -3.16
C HIS A 6 -5.77 -9.56 -1.80
N ASP A 7 -5.86 -10.82 -1.36
CA ASP A 7 -6.49 -11.18 -0.08
C ASP A 7 -5.77 -10.56 1.11
N LYS A 8 -4.42 -10.54 1.10
CA LYS A 8 -3.64 -9.97 2.19
C LYS A 8 -3.77 -8.45 2.29
N LEU A 9 -3.90 -7.75 1.17
CA LEU A 9 -4.17 -6.31 1.18
C LEU A 9 -5.54 -6.01 1.79
N LEU A 10 -6.56 -6.81 1.45
CA LEU A 10 -7.89 -6.67 2.06
C LEU A 10 -7.88 -6.98 3.56
N GLU A 11 -7.17 -8.02 4.01
CA GLU A 11 -6.98 -8.34 5.43
C GLU A 11 -6.32 -7.19 6.21
N LEU A 12 -5.38 -6.47 5.59
CA LEU A 12 -4.70 -5.32 6.19
C LEU A 12 -5.55 -4.04 6.21
N GLY A 13 -6.78 -4.08 5.67
CA GLY A 13 -7.69 -2.94 5.64
C GLY A 13 -7.55 -2.06 4.39
N PHE A 14 -6.82 -2.49 3.37
CA PHE A 14 -6.86 -1.80 2.08
C PHE A 14 -8.21 -2.02 1.40
N ILE A 15 -8.70 -0.97 0.77
CA ILE A 15 -9.93 -0.95 -0.03
C ILE A 15 -9.56 -0.96 -1.50
N PHE A 16 -10.09 -1.92 -2.25
CA PHE A 16 -9.89 -1.98 -3.69
C PHE A 16 -10.64 -0.85 -4.41
N GLN A 17 -9.97 -0.17 -5.33
CA GLN A 17 -10.48 0.90 -6.17
C GLN A 17 -10.62 0.40 -7.63
N PRO A 18 -11.82 -0.01 -8.06
CA PRO A 18 -12.02 -0.64 -9.37
C PRO A 18 -11.60 0.25 -10.54
N ALA A 19 -11.89 1.56 -10.45
CA ALA A 19 -11.60 2.53 -11.49
C ALA A 19 -10.11 2.70 -11.78
N LYS A 20 -9.26 2.53 -10.76
CA LYS A 20 -7.80 2.70 -10.85
C LYS A 20 -7.05 1.37 -10.81
N ARG A 21 -7.75 0.24 -10.61
CA ARG A 21 -7.17 -1.09 -10.34
C ARG A 21 -6.06 -1.04 -9.28
N SER A 22 -6.32 -0.30 -8.20
CA SER A 22 -5.37 -0.10 -7.11
C SER A 22 -6.06 -0.33 -5.77
N TYR A 23 -5.26 -0.49 -4.73
CA TYR A 23 -5.67 -0.65 -3.35
C TYR A 23 -5.34 0.63 -2.60
N LYS A 24 -6.26 1.12 -1.76
CA LYS A 24 -6.05 2.31 -0.94
C LYS A 24 -6.28 1.99 0.53
N ILE A 25 -5.42 2.51 1.41
CA ILE A 25 -5.67 2.53 2.85
C ILE A 25 -5.53 3.96 3.37
N GLU A 26 -6.27 4.31 4.41
CA GLU A 26 -6.12 5.58 5.13
C GLU A 26 -5.74 5.28 6.58
N ILE A 27 -4.64 5.87 7.04
CA ILE A 27 -4.09 5.66 8.38
C ILE A 27 -3.64 7.01 8.93
N GLY A 28 -4.16 7.39 10.11
CA GLY A 28 -3.74 8.62 10.79
C GLY A 28 -4.00 9.91 10.00
N GLY A 29 -4.95 9.91 9.05
CA GLY A 29 -5.22 11.05 8.16
C GLY A 29 -4.36 11.08 6.89
N SER A 30 -3.39 10.18 6.75
CA SER A 30 -2.62 9.98 5.51
C SER A 30 -3.22 8.84 4.69
N ALA A 31 -3.21 8.99 3.37
CA ALA A 31 -3.70 7.99 2.44
C ALA A 31 -2.53 7.32 1.71
N PHE A 32 -2.62 6.01 1.46
CA PHE A 32 -1.61 5.24 0.75
C PHE A 32 -2.25 4.39 -0.34
N GLY A 33 -1.54 4.23 -1.45
CA GLY A 33 -1.93 3.47 -2.62
C GLY A 33 -0.96 2.34 -2.92
N VAL A 34 -1.50 1.19 -3.31
CA VAL A 34 -0.76 0.01 -3.76
C VAL A 34 -1.33 -0.43 -5.10
N VAL A 35 -0.48 -0.64 -6.11
CA VAL A 35 -0.90 -1.06 -7.44
C VAL A 35 -0.06 -2.23 -7.92
N GLU A 36 -0.71 -3.19 -8.57
CA GLU A 36 -0.04 -4.30 -9.22
C GLU A 36 0.53 -3.84 -10.57
N SER A 37 1.81 -4.12 -10.82
CA SER A 37 2.52 -3.80 -12.04
C SER A 37 3.29 -5.03 -12.54
N GLY A 38 2.59 -5.90 -13.27
CA GLY A 38 3.13 -7.16 -13.74
C GLY A 38 3.49 -8.09 -12.56
N PRO A 39 4.75 -8.58 -12.45
CA PRO A 39 5.15 -9.43 -11.33
C PRO A 39 5.48 -8.65 -10.05
N ARG A 40 5.32 -7.32 -10.05
CA ARG A 40 5.75 -6.44 -8.94
C ARG A 40 4.56 -5.66 -8.40
N TRP A 41 4.71 -5.17 -7.17
CA TRP A 41 3.79 -4.25 -6.54
C TRP A 41 4.47 -2.90 -6.34
N LEU A 42 3.72 -1.83 -6.56
CA LEU A 42 4.20 -0.46 -6.39
C LEU A 42 3.41 0.22 -5.28
N PHE A 43 4.11 0.93 -4.42
CA PHE A 43 3.55 1.69 -3.30
C PHE A 43 3.71 3.20 -3.53
N SER A 44 2.73 3.97 -3.08
CA SER A 44 2.70 5.43 -3.22
C SER A 44 1.90 6.08 -2.08
N PRO A 45 2.45 7.04 -1.32
CA PRO A 45 1.63 7.98 -0.57
C PRO A 45 0.67 8.75 -1.50
N LEU A 46 -0.58 8.92 -1.08
CA LEU A 46 -1.62 9.64 -1.81
C LEU A 46 -1.74 11.08 -1.28
N PRO A 47 -2.13 12.06 -2.14
CA PRO A 47 -2.61 11.89 -3.51
C PRO A 47 -1.47 11.62 -4.50
N MET A 48 -1.67 10.60 -5.35
CA MET A 48 -0.75 10.05 -6.36
C MET A 48 -0.29 11.07 -7.42
N GLU A 49 -0.66 12.34 -7.30
CA GLU A 49 -0.41 13.38 -8.31
C GLU A 49 1.07 13.80 -8.40
N HIS A 50 1.91 13.41 -7.42
CA HIS A 50 3.31 13.85 -7.38
C HIS A 50 4.32 12.78 -6.90
N VAL A 51 3.96 11.50 -6.85
CA VAL A 51 4.70 10.53 -6.01
C VAL A 51 5.55 9.53 -6.78
N SER A 52 6.81 9.41 -6.35
CA SER A 52 7.77 8.38 -6.75
C SER A 52 7.23 7.00 -6.39
N LEU A 53 6.91 6.19 -7.40
CA LEU A 53 6.47 4.81 -7.22
C LEU A 53 7.65 3.98 -6.68
N VAL A 54 7.54 3.53 -5.43
CA VAL A 54 8.55 2.67 -4.81
C VAL A 54 8.15 1.22 -5.07
N THR A 55 9.10 0.41 -5.56
CA THR A 55 8.88 -1.04 -5.70
C THR A 55 8.86 -1.68 -4.33
N VAL A 56 7.84 -2.47 -4.05
CA VAL A 56 7.72 -3.23 -2.79
C VAL A 56 7.59 -4.72 -3.09
N ASN A 57 8.26 -5.55 -2.30
CA ASN A 57 8.37 -6.99 -2.53
C ASN A 57 7.71 -7.82 -1.41
N SER A 58 7.39 -7.21 -0.26
CA SER A 58 6.80 -7.89 0.88
C SER A 58 5.86 -6.99 1.68
N LEU A 59 4.96 -7.60 2.44
CA LEU A 59 4.06 -6.87 3.36
C LEU A 59 4.83 -6.16 4.49
N GLU A 60 5.98 -6.70 4.89
CA GLU A 60 6.83 -6.12 5.91
C GLU A 60 7.43 -4.79 5.43
N GLU A 61 8.01 -4.79 4.23
CA GLU A 61 8.53 -3.58 3.57
C GLU A 61 7.43 -2.52 3.36
N LEU A 62 6.22 -2.95 3.00
CA LEU A 62 5.08 -2.05 2.89
C LEU A 62 4.66 -1.46 4.25
N GLY A 63 4.61 -2.27 5.30
CA GLY A 63 4.30 -1.81 6.65
C GLY A 63 5.35 -0.83 7.19
N ASP A 64 6.62 -1.07 6.90
CA ASP A 64 7.73 -0.19 7.29
C ASP A 64 7.66 1.17 6.58
N LEU A 65 7.30 1.20 5.29
CA LEU A 65 7.10 2.45 4.55
C LEU A 65 5.95 3.29 5.11
N VAL A 66 4.82 2.64 5.42
CA VAL A 66 3.67 3.32 6.03
C VAL A 66 4.02 3.84 7.43
N PHE A 67 4.74 3.04 8.22
CA PHE A 67 5.20 3.45 9.55
C PHE A 67 6.21 4.59 9.50
N ALA A 68 7.14 4.58 8.54
CA ALA A 68 8.12 5.67 8.37
C ALA A 68 7.42 7.01 8.09
N GLU A 69 6.32 6.99 7.35
CA GLU A 69 5.56 8.20 6.99
C GLU A 69 4.58 8.65 8.09
N THR A 70 3.95 7.71 8.79
CA THR A 70 2.82 8.01 9.72
C THR A 70 3.09 7.73 11.19
N GLY A 71 4.10 6.93 11.50
CA GLY A 71 4.30 6.37 12.84
C GLY A 71 3.29 5.28 13.23
N ILE A 72 2.45 4.79 12.31
CA ILE A 72 1.39 3.82 12.59
C ILE A 72 1.55 2.57 11.71
N ARG A 73 1.39 1.38 12.29
CA ARG A 73 1.44 0.10 11.54
C ARG A 73 0.06 -0.26 10.98
N PRO A 74 -0.06 -0.59 9.68
CA PRO A 74 -1.30 -1.12 9.11
C PRO A 74 -1.68 -2.47 9.73
N GLY A 75 -2.96 -2.65 10.08
CA GLY A 75 -3.51 -3.90 10.64
C GLY A 75 -3.33 -4.12 12.15
N ALA A 76 -2.84 -3.11 12.88
CA ALA A 76 -2.80 -3.10 14.35
C ALA A 76 -4.09 -2.54 14.97
#